data_AF-A0A9P6IRK8-F1
#
_entry.id   AF-A0A9P6IRK8-F1
#
_cell.length_a   1.000
_cell.length_b   1.000
_cell.length_c   1.000
_cell.angle_alpha   90.00
_cell.angle_beta   90.00
_cell.angle_gamma   90.00
#
_symmetry.space_group_name_H-M   'P 1'
#
loop_
_entity.id
_entity.type
_entity.pdbx_description
1 polymer ?
#
loop_
_entity_poly.entity_id
_entity_poly.type
_entity_poly.pdbx_seq_one_letter_code
_entity_poly.pdbx_strand_id
1 'polypeptide(L)'
;DRELRDLDQSVAKKTARVQDTYQDQALQITLETQREVNLHHTQYSARKRHYEKESRRLQKDLSSLHQLNATQYQDSLTHITRQAQDKLSPLSNIRDESLRRIRAGKVYKQRQITDRHLERKRCHDQEHARRQAQEAKRQAEEQERQVRQQAQEARQQADERQREAWLQEIVEYARQERLRDERFQRELEQRLQEQEAQRLAAERIQEARLQARLQRRQGAEERMRPRPEHLQQHPLRAQYCTTAAAEEMPRLAVATVGPVRMSPSEAREMERLRGTWVDNTIPRTLSSDGSLIKSGTADVAMAFGVADLSQPVLLTVQGRTDGYASSAKAELMGLLAAILSAPPDQDILVELDNESVVDQYQQLVKDRRDALPRKRLRSNHAGLWAVMHQVVQDRTGSTAAQWVRGHSDNAGNIMADRVATRAARHDTMPWT
;
A
#
# COMPACT_ATOMS: atom_id res chain seq x y z
N ASP A 1 161.07 72.75 1.84
CA ASP A 1 159.92 73.68 1.70
C ASP A 1 159.43 73.92 0.27
N ARG A 2 160.26 74.24 -0.72
CA ARG A 2 159.79 74.48 -2.10
C ARG A 2 159.30 73.19 -2.79
N GLU A 3 160.04 72.09 -2.65
CA GLU A 3 159.67 70.78 -3.20
C GLU A 3 158.38 70.21 -2.59
N LEU A 4 158.10 70.50 -1.31
CA LEU A 4 156.85 70.10 -0.64
C LEU A 4 155.62 70.81 -1.22
N ARG A 5 155.75 72.10 -1.61
CA ARG A 5 154.65 72.85 -2.24
C ARG A 5 154.38 72.39 -3.67
N ASP A 6 155.41 72.01 -4.41
CA ASP A 6 155.26 71.46 -5.76
C ASP A 6 154.63 70.05 -5.73
N LEU A 7 154.94 69.27 -4.69
CA LEU A 7 154.30 67.98 -4.45
C LEU A 7 152.81 68.15 -4.11
N ASP A 8 152.46 69.10 -3.22
CA ASP A 8 151.06 69.39 -2.87
C ASP A 8 150.25 69.91 -4.06
N GLN A 9 150.82 70.76 -4.92
CA GLN A 9 150.16 71.19 -6.17
C GLN A 9 150.00 70.05 -7.17
N SER A 10 150.96 69.12 -7.23
CA SER A 10 150.89 67.93 -8.08
C SER A 10 149.83 66.93 -7.58
N VAL A 11 149.75 66.72 -6.26
CA VAL A 11 148.73 65.89 -5.62
C VAL A 11 147.36 66.53 -5.79
N ALA A 12 147.19 67.83 -5.57
CA ALA A 12 145.94 68.55 -5.77
C ALA A 12 145.45 68.51 -7.24
N LYS A 13 146.36 68.63 -8.22
CA LYS A 13 146.01 68.46 -9.65
C LYS A 13 145.63 67.02 -9.98
N LYS A 14 146.28 66.02 -9.37
CA LYS A 14 145.93 64.61 -9.56
C LYS A 14 144.60 64.26 -8.90
N THR A 15 144.33 64.74 -7.68
CA THR A 15 143.04 64.54 -7.00
C THR A 15 141.90 65.24 -7.74
N ALA A 16 142.10 66.46 -8.25
CA ALA A 16 141.10 67.13 -9.09
C ALA A 16 140.78 66.32 -10.37
N ARG A 17 141.80 65.83 -11.09
CA ARG A 17 141.59 64.98 -12.28
C ARG A 17 140.87 63.68 -11.96
N VAL A 18 141.19 63.05 -10.84
CA VAL A 18 140.52 61.83 -10.36
C VAL A 18 139.06 62.13 -9.99
N GLN A 19 138.80 63.26 -9.33
CA GLN A 19 137.47 63.69 -8.95
C GLN A 19 136.60 64.03 -10.18
N ASP A 20 137.16 64.68 -11.20
CA ASP A 20 136.50 64.94 -12.48
C ASP A 20 136.18 63.63 -13.22
N THR A 21 137.10 62.65 -13.23
CA THR A 21 136.81 61.34 -13.83
C THR A 21 135.75 60.55 -13.08
N TYR A 22 135.72 60.61 -11.74
CA TYR A 22 134.63 60.03 -10.96
C TYR A 22 133.30 60.72 -11.19
N GLN A 23 133.29 62.06 -11.34
CA GLN A 23 132.07 62.81 -11.67
C GLN A 23 131.55 62.47 -13.06
N ASP A 24 132.43 62.35 -14.06
CA ASP A 24 132.07 61.93 -15.41
C ASP A 24 131.55 60.49 -15.45
N GLN A 25 132.19 59.56 -14.72
CA GLN A 25 131.71 58.18 -14.60
C GLN A 25 130.37 58.11 -13.88
N ALA A 26 130.18 58.87 -12.81
CA ALA A 26 128.90 58.94 -12.10
C ALA A 26 127.79 59.52 -12.99
N LEU A 27 128.09 60.53 -13.81
CA LEU A 27 127.16 61.09 -14.79
C LEU A 27 126.83 60.06 -15.89
N GLN A 28 127.81 59.33 -16.41
CA GLN A 28 127.55 58.27 -17.40
C GLN A 28 126.67 57.16 -16.83
N ILE A 29 126.96 56.66 -15.63
CA ILE A 29 126.15 55.64 -14.96
C ILE A 29 124.72 56.17 -14.72
N THR A 30 124.58 57.44 -14.31
CA THR A 30 123.26 58.06 -14.11
C THR A 30 122.48 58.18 -15.42
N LEU A 31 123.16 58.54 -16.53
CA LEU A 31 122.52 58.62 -17.84
C LEU A 31 122.14 57.24 -18.40
N GLU A 32 122.98 56.23 -18.21
CA GLU A 32 122.71 54.84 -18.61
C GLU A 32 121.54 54.25 -17.82
N THR A 33 121.56 54.39 -16.49
CA THR A 33 120.44 53.96 -15.64
C THR A 33 119.15 54.70 -15.98
N GLN A 34 119.19 56.01 -16.26
CA GLN A 34 118.02 56.76 -16.71
C GLN A 34 117.49 56.25 -18.06
N ARG A 35 118.37 55.87 -18.99
CA ARG A 35 117.98 55.27 -20.28
C ARG A 35 117.33 53.90 -20.07
N GLU A 36 117.89 53.05 -19.23
CA GLU A 36 117.30 51.74 -18.90
C GLU A 36 115.93 51.87 -18.22
N VAL A 37 115.80 52.79 -17.26
CA VAL A 37 114.52 53.10 -16.61
C VAL A 37 113.48 53.57 -17.63
N ASN A 38 113.87 54.46 -18.55
CA ASN A 38 112.97 54.95 -19.60
C ASN A 38 112.57 53.82 -20.58
N LEU A 39 113.50 52.92 -20.92
CA LEU A 39 113.23 51.76 -21.76
C LEU A 39 112.24 50.81 -21.07
N HIS A 40 112.49 50.45 -19.81
CA HIS A 40 111.60 49.60 -19.02
C HIS A 40 110.23 50.24 -18.82
N HIS A 41 110.16 51.56 -18.58
CA HIS A 41 108.90 52.28 -18.48
C HIS A 41 108.10 52.24 -19.80
N THR A 42 108.79 52.38 -20.94
CA THR A 42 108.18 52.28 -22.26
C THR A 42 107.66 50.87 -22.54
N GLN A 43 108.46 49.83 -22.21
CA GLN A 43 108.05 48.43 -22.33
C GLN A 43 106.85 48.10 -21.41
N TYR A 44 106.88 48.57 -20.16
CA TYR A 44 105.79 48.39 -19.21
C TYR A 44 104.50 49.06 -19.71
N SER A 45 104.60 50.29 -20.20
CA SER A 45 103.46 51.03 -20.75
C SER A 45 102.87 50.34 -21.99
N ALA A 46 103.72 49.78 -22.87
CA ALA A 46 103.28 49.00 -24.01
C ALA A 46 102.55 47.72 -23.59
N ARG A 47 103.09 46.96 -22.62
CA ARG A 47 102.44 45.78 -22.05
C ARG A 47 101.12 46.12 -21.37
N LYS A 48 101.06 47.21 -20.60
CA LYS A 48 99.84 47.70 -19.96
C LYS A 48 98.74 47.99 -20.99
N ARG A 49 99.07 48.71 -22.08
CA ARG A 49 98.12 48.96 -23.19
C ARG A 49 97.66 47.67 -23.88
N HIS A 50 98.57 46.70 -24.03
CA HIS A 50 98.22 45.38 -24.57
C HIS A 50 97.18 44.67 -23.69
N TYR A 51 97.43 44.58 -22.38
CA TYR A 51 96.51 43.96 -21.43
C TYR A 51 95.17 44.70 -21.34
N GLU A 52 95.16 46.03 -21.37
CA GLU A 52 93.93 46.82 -21.42
C GLU A 52 93.13 46.54 -22.70
N LYS A 53 93.80 46.39 -23.85
CA LYS A 53 93.16 46.03 -25.12
C LYS A 53 92.57 44.62 -25.09
N GLU A 54 93.29 43.64 -24.52
CA GLU A 54 92.78 42.28 -24.35
C GLU A 54 91.64 42.20 -23.36
N SER A 55 91.73 42.89 -22.22
CA SER A 55 90.65 42.97 -21.24
C SER A 55 89.36 43.54 -21.86
N ARG A 56 89.46 44.60 -22.67
CA ARG A 56 88.31 45.14 -23.42
C ARG A 56 87.75 44.17 -24.47
N ARG A 57 88.60 43.34 -25.09
CA ARG A 57 88.15 42.29 -26.02
C ARG A 57 87.38 41.21 -25.26
N LEU A 58 87.96 40.66 -24.19
CA LEU A 58 87.32 39.66 -23.35
C LEU A 58 86.00 40.15 -22.74
N GLN A 59 85.92 41.41 -22.33
CA GLN A 59 84.69 42.00 -21.83
C GLN A 59 83.59 42.08 -22.90
N LYS A 60 83.96 42.35 -24.16
CA LYS A 60 83.02 42.32 -25.29
C LYS A 60 82.55 40.89 -25.57
N ASP A 61 83.48 39.93 -25.62
CA ASP A 61 83.16 38.52 -25.88
C ASP A 61 82.24 37.96 -24.79
N LEU A 62 82.50 38.29 -23.51
CA LEU A 62 81.66 37.90 -22.38
C LEU A 62 80.26 38.53 -22.48
N SER A 63 80.17 39.80 -22.87
CA SER A 63 78.89 40.49 -23.09
C SER A 63 78.08 39.84 -24.23
N SER A 64 78.73 39.50 -25.34
CA SER A 64 78.11 38.79 -26.46
C SER A 64 77.64 37.39 -26.07
N LEU A 65 78.40 36.67 -25.24
CA LEU A 65 78.00 35.36 -24.73
C LEU A 65 76.79 35.46 -23.79
N HIS A 66 76.74 36.47 -22.91
CA HIS A 66 75.56 36.73 -22.07
C HIS A 66 74.33 37.08 -22.90
N GLN A 67 74.47 37.89 -23.95
CA GLN A 67 73.37 38.20 -24.86
C GLN A 67 72.85 36.95 -25.57
N LEU A 68 73.76 36.11 -26.09
CA LEU A 68 73.39 34.85 -26.74
C LEU A 68 72.65 33.91 -25.79
N ASN A 69 73.13 33.78 -24.55
CA ASN A 69 72.50 32.93 -23.54
C ASN A 69 71.12 33.47 -23.14
N ALA A 70 70.99 34.80 -22.99
CA ALA A 70 69.71 35.45 -22.71
C ALA A 70 68.70 35.20 -23.83
N THR A 71 69.10 35.33 -25.10
CA THR A 71 68.22 35.05 -26.24
C THR A 71 67.82 33.57 -26.30
N GLN A 72 68.77 32.64 -26.11
CA GLN A 72 68.48 31.21 -26.10
C GLN A 72 67.52 30.82 -24.97
N TYR A 73 67.68 31.42 -23.78
CA TYR A 73 66.78 31.20 -22.66
C TYR A 73 65.38 31.74 -22.95
N GLN A 74 65.28 32.92 -23.55
CA GLN A 74 64.01 33.54 -23.91
C GLN A 74 63.26 32.76 -25.00
N ASP A 75 63.98 32.25 -26.00
CA ASP A 75 63.42 31.38 -27.04
C ASP A 75 62.91 30.07 -26.43
N SER A 76 63.69 29.48 -25.51
CA SER A 76 63.29 28.26 -24.79
C SER A 76 62.03 28.47 -23.95
N LEU A 77 61.93 29.59 -23.22
CA LEU A 77 60.73 29.95 -22.46
C LEU A 77 59.52 30.16 -23.37
N THR A 78 59.70 30.82 -24.51
CA THR A 78 58.64 31.07 -25.48
C THR A 78 58.14 29.75 -26.08
N HIS A 79 59.06 28.83 -26.42
CA HIS A 79 58.73 27.49 -26.91
C HIS A 79 57.96 26.68 -25.86
N ILE A 80 58.43 26.66 -24.60
CA ILE A 80 57.74 25.95 -23.50
C ILE A 80 56.34 26.54 -23.28
N THR A 81 56.21 27.87 -23.30
CA THR A 81 54.92 28.55 -23.12
C THR A 81 53.95 28.19 -24.25
N ARG A 82 54.42 28.19 -25.50
CA ARG A 82 53.60 27.78 -26.65
C ARG A 82 53.18 26.32 -26.54
N GLN A 83 54.10 25.42 -26.20
CA GLN A 83 53.80 24.01 -26.01
C GLN A 83 52.79 23.78 -24.86
N ALA A 84 52.87 24.56 -23.79
CA ALA A 84 51.89 24.51 -22.70
C ALA A 84 50.50 25.02 -23.16
N GLN A 85 50.45 26.11 -23.93
CA GLN A 85 49.21 26.65 -24.49
C GLN A 85 48.56 25.66 -25.48
N ASP A 86 49.35 25.04 -26.35
CA ASP A 86 48.87 24.03 -27.30
C ASP A 86 48.31 22.79 -26.59
N LYS A 87 48.87 22.41 -25.43
CA LYS A 87 48.36 21.33 -24.58
C LYS A 87 47.11 21.73 -23.78
N LEU A 88 46.98 23.01 -23.40
CA LEU A 88 45.84 23.52 -22.62
C LEU A 88 44.60 23.82 -23.47
N SER A 89 44.77 24.23 -24.73
CA SER A 89 43.69 24.51 -25.68
C SER A 89 42.69 23.34 -25.87
N PRO A 90 43.11 22.08 -26.11
CA PRO A 90 42.16 20.97 -26.20
C PRO A 90 41.46 20.69 -24.88
N LEU A 91 42.10 20.94 -23.72
CA LEU A 91 41.49 20.73 -22.41
C LEU A 91 40.37 21.76 -22.12
N SER A 92 40.52 23.01 -22.58
CA SER A 92 39.43 23.99 -22.46
C SER A 92 38.22 23.60 -23.31
N ASN A 93 38.46 23.11 -24.53
CA ASN A 93 37.41 22.61 -25.42
C ASN A 93 36.67 21.40 -24.82
N ILE A 94 37.41 20.44 -24.24
CA ILE A 94 36.82 19.27 -23.56
C ILE A 94 35.99 19.71 -22.35
N ARG A 95 36.48 20.67 -21.56
CA ARG A 95 35.75 21.22 -20.42
C ARG A 95 34.45 21.88 -20.87
N ASP A 96 34.51 22.74 -21.88
CA ASP A 96 33.36 23.49 -22.35
C ASP A 96 32.32 22.58 -23.02
N GLU A 97 32.76 21.56 -23.75
CA GLU A 97 31.90 20.51 -24.30
C GLU A 97 31.23 19.68 -23.18
N SER A 98 31.99 19.32 -22.13
CA SER A 98 31.44 18.63 -20.96
C SER A 98 30.39 19.47 -20.25
N LEU A 99 30.63 20.78 -20.09
CA LEU A 99 29.67 21.71 -19.52
C LEU A 99 28.41 21.85 -20.40
N ARG A 100 28.55 21.88 -21.72
CA ARG A 100 27.41 21.86 -22.66
C ARG A 100 26.57 20.60 -22.48
N ARG A 101 27.20 19.42 -22.41
CA ARG A 101 26.50 18.13 -22.18
C ARG A 101 25.77 18.11 -20.85
N ILE A 102 26.40 18.60 -19.77
CA ILE A 102 25.77 18.69 -18.45
C ILE A 102 24.55 19.63 -18.49
N ARG A 103 24.67 20.79 -19.15
CA ARG A 103 23.55 21.74 -19.30
C ARG A 103 22.39 21.13 -20.11
N ALA A 104 22.69 20.49 -21.23
CA ALA A 104 21.69 19.79 -22.05
C ALA A 104 21.00 18.67 -21.26
N GLY A 105 21.77 17.87 -20.51
CA GLY A 105 21.23 16.84 -19.64
C GLY A 105 20.33 17.38 -18.52
N LYS A 106 20.66 18.53 -17.93
CA LYS A 106 19.80 19.21 -16.95
C LYS A 106 18.48 19.68 -17.57
N VAL A 107 18.52 20.31 -18.75
CA VAL A 107 17.30 20.75 -19.47
C VAL A 107 16.41 19.56 -19.81
N TYR A 108 16.99 18.46 -20.29
CA TYR A 108 16.26 17.24 -20.60
C TYR A 108 15.59 16.63 -19.37
N LYS A 109 16.32 16.50 -18.25
CA LYS A 109 15.75 16.01 -16.98
C LYS A 109 14.65 16.93 -16.45
N GLN A 110 14.82 18.24 -16.54
CA GLN A 110 13.79 19.20 -16.13
C GLN A 110 12.51 19.02 -16.95
N ARG A 111 12.64 18.83 -18.27
CA ARG A 111 11.49 18.56 -19.15
C ARG A 111 10.77 17.26 -18.75
N GLN A 112 11.51 16.18 -18.50
CA GLN A 112 10.92 14.92 -18.02
C GLN A 112 10.17 15.07 -16.69
N ILE A 113 10.69 15.88 -15.76
CA ILE A 113 10.03 16.16 -14.49
C ILE A 113 8.72 16.92 -14.72
N THR A 114 8.74 17.95 -15.57
CA THR A 114 7.55 18.73 -15.92
C THR A 114 6.50 17.87 -16.62
N ASP A 115 6.91 17.03 -17.57
CA ASP A 115 6.00 16.14 -18.30
C ASP A 115 5.35 15.13 -17.35
N ARG A 116 6.13 14.49 -16.46
CA ARG A 116 5.59 13.60 -15.41
C ARG A 116 4.65 14.30 -14.45
N HIS A 117 4.93 15.56 -14.11
CA HIS A 117 4.05 16.35 -13.24
C HIS A 117 2.71 16.64 -13.93
N LEU A 118 2.75 17.00 -15.23
CA LEU A 118 1.55 17.21 -16.04
C LEU A 118 0.73 15.92 -16.21
N GLU A 119 1.38 14.78 -16.43
CA GLU A 119 0.72 13.47 -16.50
C GLU A 119 0.02 13.12 -15.18
N ARG A 120 0.70 13.30 -14.03
CA ARG A 120 0.10 13.09 -12.71
C ARG A 120 -1.09 14.01 -12.47
N LYS A 121 -0.99 15.28 -12.87
CA LYS A 121 -2.10 16.23 -12.76
C LYS A 121 -3.30 15.79 -13.61
N ARG A 122 -3.08 15.39 -14.87
CA ARG A 122 -4.14 14.86 -15.75
C ARG A 122 -4.79 13.60 -15.17
N CYS A 123 -4.00 12.68 -14.62
CA CYS A 123 -4.51 11.47 -13.98
C CYS A 123 -5.38 11.82 -12.76
N HIS A 124 -4.92 12.76 -11.92
CA HIS A 124 -5.68 13.23 -10.76
C HIS A 124 -7.00 13.93 -11.17
N ASP A 125 -6.95 14.80 -12.18
CA ASP A 125 -8.14 15.48 -12.71
C ASP A 125 -9.15 14.47 -13.29
N GLN A 126 -8.67 13.43 -13.99
CA GLN A 126 -9.51 12.33 -14.49
C GLN A 126 -10.13 11.50 -13.37
N GLU A 127 -9.39 11.19 -12.31
CA GLU A 127 -9.92 10.49 -11.13
C GLU A 127 -10.97 11.33 -10.40
N HIS A 128 -10.71 12.63 -10.24
CA HIS A 128 -11.66 13.56 -9.65
C HIS A 128 -12.96 13.63 -10.45
N ALA A 129 -12.86 13.75 -11.79
CA ALA A 129 -14.01 13.72 -12.68
C ALA A 129 -14.78 12.38 -12.60
N ARG A 130 -14.07 11.24 -12.49
CA ARG A 130 -14.70 9.93 -12.28
C ARG A 130 -15.45 9.84 -10.96
N ARG A 131 -14.89 10.37 -9.87
CA ARG A 131 -15.56 10.41 -8.55
C ARG A 131 -16.83 11.26 -8.61
N GLN A 132 -16.74 12.47 -9.19
CA GLN A 132 -17.91 13.34 -9.38
C GLN A 132 -19.00 12.68 -10.23
N ALA A 133 -18.63 11.98 -11.31
CA ALA A 133 -19.58 11.24 -12.15
C ALA A 133 -20.24 10.07 -11.39
N GLN A 134 -19.48 9.36 -10.54
CA GLN A 134 -20.02 8.29 -9.70
C GLN A 134 -20.96 8.83 -8.61
N GLU A 135 -20.62 9.95 -7.98
CA GLU A 135 -21.48 10.62 -7.00
C GLU A 135 -22.78 11.11 -7.64
N ALA A 136 -22.70 11.75 -8.81
CA ALA A 136 -23.88 12.17 -9.57
C ALA A 136 -24.77 10.97 -9.95
N LYS A 137 -24.16 9.84 -10.36
CA LYS A 137 -24.89 8.60 -10.64
C LYS A 137 -25.59 8.05 -9.39
N ARG A 138 -24.91 8.03 -8.23
CA ARG A 138 -25.51 7.58 -6.96
C ARG A 138 -26.69 8.47 -6.55
N GLN A 139 -26.55 9.79 -6.68
CA GLN A 139 -27.63 10.74 -6.40
C GLN A 139 -28.83 10.52 -7.34
N ALA A 140 -28.59 10.28 -8.63
CA ALA A 140 -29.65 9.97 -9.58
C ALA A 140 -30.37 8.65 -9.25
N GLU A 141 -29.63 7.59 -8.89
CA GLU A 141 -30.20 6.32 -8.46
C GLU A 141 -31.01 6.45 -7.16
N GLU A 142 -30.55 7.28 -6.21
CA GLU A 142 -31.26 7.56 -4.97
C GLU A 142 -32.56 8.33 -5.21
N GLN A 143 -32.53 9.36 -6.07
CA GLN A 143 -33.73 10.07 -6.51
C GLN A 143 -34.72 9.14 -7.21
N GLU A 144 -34.24 8.23 -8.08
CA GLU A 144 -35.10 7.25 -8.74
C GLU A 144 -35.74 6.29 -7.72
N ARG A 145 -34.99 5.84 -6.71
CA ARG A 145 -35.54 5.01 -5.62
C ARG A 145 -36.61 5.74 -4.83
N GLN A 146 -36.39 7.02 -4.50
CA GLN A 146 -37.39 7.84 -3.81
C GLN A 146 -38.67 7.99 -4.63
N VAL A 147 -38.56 8.27 -5.93
CA VAL A 147 -39.73 8.35 -6.84
C VAL A 147 -40.46 7.02 -6.93
N ARG A 148 -39.74 5.89 -7.04
CA ARG A 148 -40.34 4.55 -7.05
C ARG A 148 -41.06 4.23 -5.75
N GLN A 149 -40.48 4.59 -4.60
CA GLN A 149 -41.09 4.39 -3.30
C GLN A 149 -42.37 5.21 -3.15
N GLN A 150 -42.34 6.51 -3.49
CA GLN A 150 -43.52 7.36 -3.49
C GLN A 150 -44.63 6.81 -4.41
N ALA A 151 -44.27 6.29 -5.58
CA ALA A 151 -45.22 5.67 -6.50
C ALA A 151 -45.83 4.38 -5.93
N GLN A 152 -45.06 3.58 -5.17
CA GLN A 152 -45.57 2.38 -4.49
C GLN A 152 -46.52 2.75 -3.35
N GLU A 153 -46.16 3.73 -2.51
CA GLU A 153 -47.01 4.22 -1.43
C GLU A 153 -48.33 4.79 -1.99
N ALA A 154 -48.27 5.56 -3.08
CA ALA A 154 -49.47 6.06 -3.75
C ALA A 154 -50.37 4.94 -4.30
N ARG A 155 -49.79 3.86 -4.81
CA ARG A 155 -50.56 2.67 -5.25
C ARG A 155 -51.21 1.95 -4.08
N GLN A 156 -50.47 1.74 -2.99
CA GLN A 156 -51.01 1.10 -1.79
C GLN A 156 -52.18 1.91 -1.21
N GLN A 157 -52.05 3.23 -1.14
CA GLN A 157 -53.15 4.10 -0.70
C GLN A 157 -54.36 4.05 -1.64
N ALA A 158 -54.14 3.94 -2.96
CA ALA A 158 -55.23 3.77 -3.92
C ALA A 158 -55.95 2.42 -3.74
N ASP A 159 -55.19 1.34 -3.55
CA ASP A 159 -55.73 0.00 -3.31
C ASP A 159 -56.50 -0.06 -1.98
N GLU A 160 -55.99 0.59 -0.92
CA GLU A 160 -56.68 0.72 0.37
C GLU A 160 -58.01 1.45 0.23
N ARG A 161 -58.04 2.59 -0.49
CA ARG A 161 -59.28 3.33 -0.77
C ARG A 161 -60.28 2.49 -1.57
N GLN A 162 -59.80 1.71 -2.54
CA GLN A 162 -60.65 0.79 -3.30
C GLN A 162 -61.23 -0.32 -2.41
N ARG A 163 -60.41 -0.88 -1.51
CA ARG A 163 -60.87 -1.89 -0.53
C ARG A 163 -61.91 -1.32 0.43
N GLU A 164 -61.69 -0.11 0.94
CA GLU A 164 -62.65 0.57 1.81
C GLU A 164 -63.99 0.83 1.09
N ALA A 165 -63.93 1.33 -0.15
CA ALA A 165 -65.14 1.53 -0.97
C ALA A 165 -65.89 0.22 -1.22
N TRP A 166 -65.17 -0.86 -1.54
CA TRP A 166 -65.76 -2.19 -1.72
C TRP A 166 -66.40 -2.74 -0.45
N LEU A 167 -65.74 -2.56 0.72
CA LEU A 167 -66.32 -2.96 2.01
C LEU A 167 -67.58 -2.18 2.34
N GLN A 168 -67.64 -0.88 2.02
CA GLN A 168 -68.85 -0.07 2.18
C GLN A 168 -69.99 -0.61 1.30
N GLU A 169 -69.71 -0.98 0.05
CA GLU A 169 -70.69 -1.57 -0.86
C GLU A 169 -71.25 -2.91 -0.33
N ILE A 170 -70.39 -3.77 0.24
CA ILE A 170 -70.84 -5.02 0.88
C ILE A 170 -71.74 -4.73 2.08
N VAL A 171 -71.38 -3.76 2.93
CA VAL A 171 -72.18 -3.40 4.11
C VAL A 171 -73.54 -2.87 3.68
N GLU A 172 -73.61 -2.03 2.65
CA GLU A 172 -74.87 -1.56 2.09
C GLU A 172 -75.69 -2.69 1.48
N TYR A 173 -75.07 -3.60 0.73
CA TYR A 173 -75.73 -4.78 0.18
C TYR A 173 -76.32 -5.67 1.28
N ALA A 174 -75.55 -5.98 2.33
CA ALA A 174 -76.01 -6.76 3.47
C ALA A 174 -77.16 -6.07 4.21
N ARG A 175 -77.15 -4.74 4.30
CA ARG A 175 -78.25 -3.95 4.86
C ARG A 175 -79.52 -4.06 4.00
N GLN A 176 -79.38 -4.02 2.67
CA GLN A 176 -80.51 -4.20 1.75
C GLN A 176 -81.08 -5.61 1.82
N GLU A 177 -80.24 -6.64 1.92
CA GLU A 177 -80.67 -8.03 2.13
C GLU A 177 -81.48 -8.18 3.43
N ARG A 178 -80.98 -7.65 4.56
CA ARG A 178 -81.74 -7.69 5.82
C ARG A 178 -83.11 -7.04 5.70
N LEU A 179 -83.21 -5.91 4.99
CA LEU A 179 -84.49 -5.25 4.75
C LEU A 179 -85.42 -6.09 3.84
N ARG A 180 -84.88 -6.86 2.89
CA ARG A 180 -85.65 -7.80 2.08
C ARG A 180 -86.15 -8.98 2.92
N ASP A 181 -85.29 -9.54 3.75
CA ASP A 181 -85.64 -10.62 4.67
C ASP A 181 -86.70 -10.18 5.69
N GLU A 182 -86.57 -8.99 6.26
CA GLU A 182 -87.58 -8.42 7.17
C GLU A 182 -88.93 -8.22 6.48
N ARG A 183 -88.94 -7.75 5.23
CA ARG A 183 -90.18 -7.64 4.44
C ARG A 183 -90.79 -9.01 4.18
N PHE A 184 -89.98 -9.98 3.78
CA PHE A 184 -90.42 -11.34 3.52
C PHE A 184 -90.97 -12.02 4.79
N GLN A 185 -90.31 -11.84 5.94
CA GLN A 185 -90.79 -12.30 7.25
C GLN A 185 -92.14 -11.68 7.60
N ARG A 186 -92.31 -10.35 7.43
CA ARG A 186 -93.60 -9.68 7.66
C ARG A 186 -94.70 -10.19 6.74
N GLU A 187 -94.40 -10.46 5.47
CA GLU A 187 -95.36 -11.07 4.54
C GLU A 187 -95.75 -12.49 4.97
N LEU A 188 -94.78 -13.29 5.44
CA LEU A 188 -95.01 -14.62 6.00
C LEU A 188 -95.89 -14.57 7.25
N GLU A 189 -95.58 -13.67 8.18
CA GLU A 189 -96.38 -13.44 9.39
C GLU A 189 -97.80 -13.00 9.05
N GLN A 190 -97.97 -12.09 8.09
CA GLN A 190 -99.29 -11.68 7.60
C GLN A 190 -100.07 -12.86 7.02
N ARG A 191 -99.45 -13.66 6.14
CA ARG A 191 -100.08 -14.87 5.59
C ARG A 191 -100.44 -15.88 6.68
N LEU A 192 -99.61 -16.03 7.69
CA LEU A 192 -99.85 -16.95 8.79
C LEU A 192 -100.98 -16.44 9.69
N GLN A 193 -101.03 -15.14 9.98
CA GLN A 193 -102.16 -14.50 10.67
C GLN A 193 -103.45 -14.61 9.85
N GLU A 194 -103.40 -14.44 8.53
CA GLU A 194 -104.55 -14.66 7.65
C GLU A 194 -105.01 -16.12 7.68
N GLN A 195 -104.08 -17.08 7.62
CA GLN A 195 -104.40 -18.51 7.74
C GLN A 195 -104.98 -18.84 9.12
N GLU A 196 -104.43 -18.30 10.20
CA GLU A 196 -104.97 -18.47 11.55
C GLU A 196 -106.34 -17.82 11.69
N ALA A 197 -106.56 -16.63 11.12
CA ALA A 197 -107.86 -15.98 11.09
C ALA A 197 -108.88 -16.79 10.28
N GLN A 198 -108.47 -17.36 9.14
CA GLN A 198 -109.28 -18.29 8.35
C GLN A 198 -109.55 -19.58 9.12
N ARG A 199 -108.56 -20.13 9.85
CA ARG A 199 -108.70 -21.34 10.65
C ARG A 199 -109.61 -21.09 11.84
N LEU A 200 -109.49 -19.96 12.54
CA LEU A 200 -110.38 -19.54 13.61
C LEU A 200 -111.79 -19.24 13.10
N ALA A 201 -111.94 -18.68 11.90
CA ALA A 201 -113.25 -18.52 11.27
C ALA A 201 -113.87 -19.88 10.92
N ALA A 202 -113.07 -20.81 10.38
CA ALA A 202 -113.48 -22.18 10.11
C ALA A 202 -113.78 -22.96 11.41
N GLU A 203 -113.00 -22.77 12.47
CA GLU A 203 -113.21 -23.31 13.81
C GLU A 203 -114.47 -22.70 14.42
N ARG A 204 -114.75 -21.40 14.31
CA ARG A 204 -116.03 -20.81 14.73
C ARG A 204 -117.22 -21.37 13.96
N ILE A 205 -117.07 -21.64 12.67
CA ILE A 205 -118.09 -22.34 11.87
C ILE A 205 -118.23 -23.80 12.33
N GLN A 206 -117.11 -24.48 12.62
CA GLN A 206 -117.11 -25.84 13.16
C GLN A 206 -117.63 -25.91 14.58
N GLU A 207 -117.38 -24.92 15.43
CA GLU A 207 -117.84 -24.74 16.80
C GLU A 207 -119.31 -24.38 16.81
N ALA A 208 -119.81 -23.59 15.86
CA ALA A 208 -121.24 -23.43 15.66
C ALA A 208 -121.90 -24.76 15.24
N ARG A 209 -121.24 -25.53 14.37
CA ARG A 209 -121.66 -26.91 14.00
C ARG A 209 -121.51 -27.90 15.16
N LEU A 210 -120.51 -27.71 16.03
CA LEU A 210 -120.20 -28.54 17.19
C LEU A 210 -121.10 -28.17 18.36
N GLN A 211 -121.50 -26.92 18.56
CA GLN A 211 -122.53 -26.49 19.50
C GLN A 211 -123.90 -27.06 19.07
N ALA A 212 -124.19 -27.06 17.76
CA ALA A 212 -125.33 -27.80 17.22
C ALA A 212 -125.22 -29.33 17.42
N ARG A 213 -124.00 -29.88 17.51
CA ARG A 213 -123.73 -31.30 17.83
C ARG A 213 -123.60 -31.61 19.32
N LEU A 214 -123.25 -30.64 20.17
CA LEU A 214 -123.04 -30.74 21.61
C LEU A 214 -124.36 -30.53 22.36
N GLN A 215 -125.32 -29.79 21.78
CA GLN A 215 -126.74 -29.95 22.15
C GLN A 215 -127.23 -31.39 21.91
N ARG A 216 -126.61 -32.15 21.00
CA ARG A 216 -126.89 -33.59 20.79
C ARG A 216 -125.94 -34.53 21.53
N ARG A 217 -124.97 -34.00 22.27
CA ARG A 217 -123.91 -34.77 22.95
C ARG A 217 -123.64 -34.27 24.37
N GLN A 218 -124.69 -33.82 25.08
CA GLN A 218 -124.73 -33.86 26.55
C GLN A 218 -125.04 -35.29 27.04
N GLY A 219 -124.21 -36.22 26.58
CA GLY A 219 -124.24 -37.63 26.96
C GLY A 219 -122.87 -38.20 26.64
N ALA A 220 -122.14 -38.56 27.69
CA ALA A 220 -120.81 -39.16 27.70
C ALA A 220 -119.62 -38.18 27.66
N GLU A 221 -119.16 -37.77 28.87
CA GLU A 221 -117.94 -38.31 29.52
C GLU A 221 -116.84 -38.88 28.61
N GLU A 222 -115.54 -38.83 28.87
CA GLU A 222 -114.64 -38.27 29.90
C GLU A 222 -113.22 -38.74 29.44
N ARG A 223 -112.14 -38.20 30.02
CA ARG A 223 -110.80 -38.81 30.20
C ARG A 223 -109.68 -38.69 29.14
N MET A 224 -108.62 -38.05 29.66
CA MET A 224 -107.20 -38.46 29.71
C MET A 224 -106.16 -37.93 28.68
N ARG A 225 -105.30 -37.06 29.22
CA ARG A 225 -103.87 -36.75 28.93
C ARG A 225 -102.95 -37.99 29.13
N PRO A 226 -101.58 -37.95 29.14
CA PRO A 226 -100.54 -36.98 28.66
C PRO A 226 -99.28 -37.60 27.95
N ARG A 227 -98.53 -36.77 27.17
CA ARG A 227 -97.08 -36.37 27.29
C ARG A 227 -95.91 -37.44 27.24
N PRO A 228 -94.60 -37.06 27.31
CA PRO A 228 -93.59 -36.98 26.22
C PRO A 228 -92.28 -37.78 26.49
N GLU A 229 -91.20 -37.64 25.70
CA GLU A 229 -89.75 -37.86 26.05
C GLU A 229 -88.87 -37.94 24.77
N HIS A 230 -87.55 -37.77 24.70
CA HIS A 230 -86.50 -36.96 25.36
C HIS A 230 -85.16 -37.21 24.61
N LEU A 231 -84.19 -36.26 24.72
CA LEU A 231 -82.71 -36.42 24.68
C LEU A 231 -82.05 -36.82 23.32
N GLN A 232 -80.80 -36.45 22.94
CA GLN A 232 -79.57 -36.08 23.66
C GLN A 232 -78.52 -35.46 22.69
N GLN A 233 -77.64 -34.57 23.17
CA GLN A 233 -76.46 -34.01 22.47
C GLN A 233 -75.15 -34.50 23.13
N HIS A 234 -74.09 -34.63 22.32
CA HIS A 234 -72.71 -35.01 22.70
C HIS A 234 -71.77 -33.78 22.74
N PRO A 235 -70.67 -33.82 23.52
CA PRO A 235 -69.48 -33.04 23.16
C PRO A 235 -68.11 -33.75 23.31
N LEU A 236 -67.30 -33.45 22.29
CA LEU A 236 -65.85 -33.20 22.13
C LEU A 236 -64.81 -33.31 23.28
N ARG A 237 -63.65 -33.91 22.88
CA ARG A 237 -62.22 -33.48 22.96
C ARG A 237 -61.72 -32.69 24.19
N ALA A 238 -60.56 -33.10 24.74
CA ALA A 238 -59.22 -32.57 24.39
C ALA A 238 -58.12 -32.96 25.42
N GLN A 239 -56.86 -32.77 25.00
CA GLN A 239 -55.62 -32.53 25.77
C GLN A 239 -54.66 -33.71 26.00
N TYR A 240 -53.49 -33.59 25.37
CA TYR A 240 -52.22 -34.12 25.88
C TYR A 240 -51.22 -32.97 26.00
N CYS A 241 -50.50 -33.02 27.11
CA CYS A 241 -49.49 -32.10 27.58
C CYS A 241 -48.22 -32.94 27.76
N THR A 242 -47.05 -32.46 27.31
CA THR A 242 -45.77 -33.01 27.79
C THR A 242 -44.65 -31.96 27.71
N THR A 243 -43.92 -31.95 28.81
CA THR A 243 -42.75 -31.17 29.26
C THR A 243 -41.41 -31.71 28.74
N ALA A 244 -40.37 -30.87 28.69
CA ALA A 244 -38.96 -31.15 29.05
C ALA A 244 -38.13 -29.88 28.70
N ALA A 245 -37.52 -29.15 29.64
CA ALA A 245 -36.37 -29.44 30.52
C ALA A 245 -35.00 -29.22 29.84
N ALA A 246 -34.16 -28.46 30.57
CA ALA A 246 -32.90 -27.81 30.22
C ALA A 246 -31.70 -28.74 29.96
N GLU A 247 -30.68 -28.22 29.26
CA GLU A 247 -29.28 -28.66 29.40
C GLU A 247 -28.30 -27.49 29.28
N GLU A 248 -27.40 -27.37 30.27
CA GLU A 248 -26.22 -26.48 30.30
C GLU A 248 -25.03 -27.13 29.59
N MET A 249 -24.27 -26.33 28.82
CA MET A 249 -23.11 -26.80 28.04
C MET A 249 -21.76 -26.65 28.77
N PRO A 250 -20.82 -27.60 28.58
CA PRO A 250 -19.49 -27.57 29.18
C PRO A 250 -18.51 -26.66 28.41
N ARG A 251 -17.59 -26.01 29.14
CA ARG A 251 -16.52 -25.16 28.61
C ARG A 251 -15.43 -26.02 27.94
N LEU A 252 -15.26 -25.86 26.62
CA LEU A 252 -14.26 -26.55 25.81
C LEU A 252 -12.87 -25.90 25.95
N ALA A 253 -11.85 -26.73 26.19
CA ALA A 253 -10.44 -26.33 26.19
C ALA A 253 -9.99 -25.92 24.78
N VAL A 254 -9.41 -24.73 24.64
CA VAL A 254 -8.85 -24.22 23.38
C VAL A 254 -7.50 -24.87 23.11
N ALA A 255 -7.33 -25.49 21.94
CA ALA A 255 -6.03 -25.99 21.50
C ALA A 255 -5.26 -24.84 20.83
N THR A 256 -4.05 -24.57 21.30
CA THR A 256 -3.20 -23.52 20.71
C THR A 256 -2.20 -24.17 19.77
N VAL A 257 -2.30 -23.86 18.47
CA VAL A 257 -1.32 -24.29 17.46
C VAL A 257 -0.54 -23.04 17.03
N GLY A 258 0.56 -22.75 17.73
CA GLY A 258 1.36 -21.54 17.50
C GLY A 258 0.58 -20.24 17.80
N PRO A 259 0.63 -19.20 16.95
CA PRO A 259 -0.14 -17.97 17.15
C PRO A 259 -1.64 -18.11 16.82
N VAL A 260 -2.07 -19.28 16.34
CA VAL A 260 -3.44 -19.55 15.90
C VAL A 260 -4.22 -20.14 17.08
N ARG A 261 -5.33 -19.49 17.46
CA ARG A 261 -6.28 -20.07 18.43
C ARG A 261 -7.41 -20.76 17.69
N MET A 262 -7.55 -22.05 17.97
CA MET A 262 -8.56 -22.92 17.37
C MET A 262 -9.28 -23.70 18.46
N SER A 263 -10.57 -23.91 18.27
CA SER A 263 -11.29 -24.95 19.00
C SER A 263 -10.70 -26.33 18.67
N PRO A 264 -10.83 -27.33 19.55
CA PRO A 264 -10.39 -28.70 19.26
C PRO A 264 -11.02 -29.27 17.98
N SER A 265 -12.25 -28.87 17.66
CA SER A 265 -12.92 -29.22 16.39
C SER A 265 -12.21 -28.59 15.20
N GLU A 266 -11.84 -27.31 15.26
CA GLU A 266 -11.14 -26.62 14.17
C GLU A 266 -9.72 -27.17 13.95
N ALA A 267 -9.01 -27.52 15.03
CA ALA A 267 -7.72 -28.18 14.93
C ALA A 267 -7.83 -29.57 14.26
N ARG A 268 -8.91 -30.32 14.52
CA ARG A 268 -9.18 -31.59 13.83
C ARG A 268 -9.49 -31.39 12.35
N GLU A 269 -10.22 -30.34 11.98
CA GLU A 269 -10.47 -30.03 10.56
C GLU A 269 -9.18 -29.63 9.83
N MET A 270 -8.29 -28.87 10.48
CA MET A 270 -6.95 -28.60 9.93
C MET A 270 -6.17 -29.89 9.70
N GLU A 271 -6.15 -30.80 10.67
CA GLU A 271 -5.45 -32.08 10.55
C GLU A 271 -6.11 -33.00 9.51
N ARG A 272 -7.43 -32.94 9.38
CA ARG A 272 -8.18 -33.65 8.33
C ARG A 272 -7.79 -33.16 6.95
N LEU A 273 -7.68 -31.84 6.76
CA LEU A 273 -7.22 -31.25 5.51
C LEU A 273 -5.77 -31.67 5.24
N ARG A 274 -4.92 -31.68 6.26
CA ARG A 274 -3.50 -32.06 6.17
C ARG A 274 -3.28 -33.53 5.87
N GLY A 275 -4.20 -34.41 6.29
CA GLY A 275 -4.16 -35.85 6.06
C GLY A 275 -4.83 -36.32 4.76
N THR A 276 -5.29 -35.40 3.91
CA THR A 276 -5.84 -35.75 2.60
C THR A 276 -4.76 -36.26 1.64
N TRP A 277 -5.18 -37.02 0.62
CA TRP A 277 -4.27 -37.61 -0.35
C TRP A 277 -3.52 -36.54 -1.16
N VAL A 278 -2.28 -36.86 -1.52
CA VAL A 278 -1.35 -35.94 -2.20
C VAL A 278 -1.33 -36.26 -3.68
N ASP A 279 -1.61 -35.24 -4.49
CA ASP A 279 -1.56 -35.30 -5.96
C ASP A 279 -0.93 -34.01 -6.51
N ASN A 280 0.28 -34.12 -7.04
CA ASN A 280 1.02 -32.99 -7.62
C ASN A 280 0.88 -32.88 -9.15
N THR A 281 -0.12 -33.53 -9.76
CA THR A 281 -0.41 -33.32 -11.19
C THR A 281 -0.90 -31.90 -11.48
N ILE A 282 -1.68 -31.33 -10.55
CA ILE A 282 -2.14 -29.94 -10.57
C ILE A 282 -1.99 -29.38 -9.15
N PRO A 283 -1.43 -28.17 -8.97
CA PRO A 283 -1.37 -27.55 -7.64
C PRO A 283 -2.76 -27.45 -7.01
N ARG A 284 -2.86 -27.82 -5.74
CA ARG A 284 -4.11 -27.74 -4.99
C ARG A 284 -4.43 -26.30 -4.63
N THR A 285 -5.58 -25.83 -5.08
CA THR A 285 -6.04 -24.46 -4.81
C THR A 285 -6.74 -24.38 -3.47
N LEU A 286 -6.23 -23.53 -2.58
CA LEU A 286 -6.85 -23.21 -1.29
C LEU A 286 -7.21 -21.73 -1.30
N SER A 287 -8.46 -21.39 -1.01
CA SER A 287 -8.85 -19.97 -0.85
C SER A 287 -8.79 -19.60 0.62
N SER A 288 -8.24 -18.43 0.94
CA SER A 288 -8.17 -17.93 2.32
C SER A 288 -8.58 -16.47 2.41
N ASP A 289 -9.16 -16.09 3.55
CA ASP A 289 -9.61 -14.73 3.83
C ASP A 289 -9.51 -14.43 5.34
N GLY A 290 -9.44 -13.14 5.68
CA GLY A 290 -9.42 -12.60 7.04
C GLY A 290 -10.56 -11.62 7.32
N SER A 291 -11.31 -11.85 8.40
CA SER A 291 -12.40 -10.98 8.83
C SER A 291 -12.04 -10.19 10.09
N LEU A 292 -12.30 -8.88 10.08
CA LEU A 292 -12.23 -8.00 11.24
C LEU A 292 -13.60 -7.35 11.46
N ILE A 293 -14.23 -7.64 12.61
CA ILE A 293 -15.52 -7.05 12.98
C ILE A 293 -15.39 -6.17 14.22
N LYS A 294 -16.32 -5.23 14.37
CA LYS A 294 -16.43 -4.32 15.53
C LYS A 294 -15.11 -3.60 15.86
N SER A 295 -14.36 -3.19 14.83
CA SER A 295 -13.11 -2.44 15.02
C SER A 295 -13.34 -1.17 15.85
N GLY A 296 -12.46 -0.91 16.82
CA GLY A 296 -12.56 0.24 17.71
C GLY A 296 -13.46 0.05 18.94
N THR A 297 -14.04 -1.14 19.15
CA THR A 297 -14.80 -1.48 20.36
C THR A 297 -14.10 -2.55 21.20
N ALA A 298 -14.56 -2.75 22.43
CA ALA A 298 -14.07 -3.83 23.30
C ALA A 298 -14.39 -5.24 22.76
N ASP A 299 -15.38 -5.35 21.87
CA ASP A 299 -15.81 -6.61 21.26
C ASP A 299 -15.10 -6.88 19.92
N VAL A 300 -14.00 -6.19 19.64
CA VAL A 300 -13.27 -6.39 18.38
C VAL A 300 -12.86 -7.84 18.22
N ALA A 301 -13.07 -8.40 17.03
CA ALA A 301 -12.72 -9.78 16.73
C ALA A 301 -12.04 -9.88 15.38
N MET A 302 -10.89 -10.57 15.35
CA MET A 302 -10.18 -10.96 14.15
C MET A 302 -10.28 -12.47 13.98
N ALA A 303 -10.65 -12.91 12.79
CA ALA A 303 -10.74 -14.31 12.44
C ALA A 303 -10.23 -14.55 11.03
N PHE A 304 -9.96 -15.80 10.71
CA PHE A 304 -9.56 -16.22 9.38
C PHE A 304 -10.36 -17.45 8.96
N GLY A 305 -10.43 -17.66 7.65
CA GLY A 305 -11.07 -18.81 7.04
C GLY A 305 -10.23 -19.32 5.88
N VAL A 306 -10.24 -20.64 5.70
CA VAL A 306 -9.64 -21.35 4.57
C VAL A 306 -10.70 -22.30 4.04
N ALA A 307 -10.84 -22.34 2.72
CA ALA A 307 -11.74 -23.24 2.02
C ALA A 307 -10.96 -24.00 0.94
N ASP A 308 -11.24 -25.29 0.86
CA ASP A 308 -10.72 -26.16 -0.17
C ASP A 308 -11.88 -26.79 -0.97
N LEU A 309 -11.99 -26.37 -2.22
CA LEU A 309 -12.97 -26.87 -3.17
C LEU A 309 -12.41 -27.91 -4.14
N SER A 310 -11.09 -28.19 -4.08
CA SER A 310 -10.46 -29.20 -4.93
C SER A 310 -10.84 -30.63 -4.53
N GLN A 311 -11.32 -30.81 -3.30
CA GLN A 311 -11.71 -32.10 -2.75
C GLN A 311 -13.20 -32.40 -3.03
N PRO A 312 -13.59 -33.69 -3.15
CA PRO A 312 -14.99 -34.07 -3.32
C PRO A 312 -15.91 -33.60 -2.19
N VAL A 313 -15.34 -33.44 -0.99
CA VAL A 313 -16.03 -32.89 0.18
C VAL A 313 -15.42 -31.54 0.47
N LEU A 314 -16.26 -30.50 0.59
CA LEU A 314 -15.83 -29.18 1.03
C LEU A 314 -15.17 -29.29 2.40
N LEU A 315 -13.88 -28.94 2.47
CA LEU A 315 -13.14 -28.84 3.71
C LEU A 315 -12.92 -27.35 4.03
N THR A 316 -13.21 -26.98 5.27
CA THR A 316 -13.03 -25.60 5.74
C THR A 316 -12.28 -25.60 7.05
N VAL A 317 -11.33 -24.69 7.17
CA VAL A 317 -10.57 -24.45 8.39
C VAL A 317 -10.81 -23.01 8.80
N GLN A 318 -11.06 -22.77 10.08
CA GLN A 318 -11.34 -21.43 10.58
C GLN A 318 -10.75 -21.27 11.97
N GLY A 319 -10.52 -20.03 12.38
CA GLY A 319 -10.08 -19.76 13.74
C GLY A 319 -10.01 -18.26 14.02
N ARG A 320 -9.57 -17.93 15.23
CA ARG A 320 -9.45 -16.55 15.69
C ARG A 320 -7.99 -16.22 15.99
N THR A 321 -7.65 -14.94 15.86
CA THR A 321 -6.33 -14.43 16.22
C THR A 321 -6.46 -13.34 17.29
N ASP A 322 -5.58 -13.40 18.27
CA ASP A 322 -5.51 -12.39 19.34
C ASP A 322 -4.62 -11.21 18.96
N GLY A 323 -4.54 -10.23 19.85
CA GLY A 323 -3.61 -9.09 19.80
C GLY A 323 -4.23 -7.87 19.13
N TYR A 324 -3.36 -6.98 18.64
CA TYR A 324 -3.81 -5.72 18.04
C TYR A 324 -4.68 -5.95 16.80
N ALA A 325 -5.88 -5.35 16.80
CA ALA A 325 -6.85 -5.41 15.72
C ALA A 325 -6.29 -4.88 14.40
N SER A 326 -6.24 -5.74 13.38
CA SER A 326 -5.74 -5.42 12.04
C SER A 326 -6.35 -6.39 11.04
N SER A 327 -7.06 -5.88 10.04
CA SER A 327 -7.58 -6.70 8.94
C SER A 327 -6.44 -7.38 8.20
N ALA A 328 -5.34 -6.66 7.94
CA ALA A 328 -4.14 -7.24 7.35
C ALA A 328 -3.55 -8.39 8.19
N LYS A 329 -3.68 -8.35 9.52
CA LYS A 329 -3.25 -9.48 10.37
C LYS A 329 -4.17 -10.69 10.18
N ALA A 330 -5.48 -10.50 10.14
CA ALA A 330 -6.46 -11.57 9.92
C ALA A 330 -6.18 -12.30 8.60
N GLU A 331 -5.91 -11.54 7.55
CA GLU A 331 -5.54 -12.01 6.21
C GLU A 331 -4.25 -12.84 6.22
N LEU A 332 -3.21 -12.35 6.91
CA LEU A 332 -1.96 -13.09 7.09
C LEU A 332 -2.18 -14.39 7.86
N MET A 333 -3.06 -14.39 8.86
CA MET A 333 -3.39 -15.61 9.58
C MET A 333 -4.14 -16.62 8.70
N GLY A 334 -5.01 -16.15 7.80
CA GLY A 334 -5.66 -16.98 6.77
C GLY A 334 -4.65 -17.63 5.83
N LEU A 335 -3.72 -16.84 5.29
CA LEU A 335 -2.62 -17.35 4.46
C LEU A 335 -1.78 -18.39 5.21
N LEU A 336 -1.37 -18.10 6.45
CA LEU A 336 -0.58 -19.05 7.25
C LEU A 336 -1.37 -20.34 7.52
N ALA A 337 -2.65 -20.23 7.85
CA ALA A 337 -3.52 -21.37 8.09
C ALA A 337 -3.68 -22.21 6.82
N ALA A 338 -3.81 -21.62 5.64
CA ALA A 338 -3.89 -22.35 4.37
C ALA A 338 -2.61 -23.18 4.12
N ILE A 339 -1.44 -22.59 4.34
CA ILE A 339 -0.14 -23.26 4.17
C ILE A 339 0.02 -24.41 5.18
N LEU A 340 -0.41 -24.22 6.43
CA LEU A 340 -0.32 -25.25 7.48
C LEU A 340 -1.34 -26.37 7.31
N SER A 341 -2.50 -26.08 6.72
CA SER A 341 -3.57 -27.07 6.52
C SER A 341 -3.27 -28.03 5.38
N ALA A 342 -2.42 -27.65 4.42
CA ALA A 342 -2.07 -28.52 3.31
C ALA A 342 -1.07 -29.62 3.71
N PRO A 343 -1.16 -30.83 3.15
CA PRO A 343 -0.10 -31.83 3.26
C PRO A 343 1.28 -31.22 2.90
N PRO A 344 2.37 -31.54 3.62
CA PRO A 344 3.67 -30.86 3.46
C PRO A 344 4.32 -31.08 2.08
N ASP A 345 3.97 -32.17 1.41
CA ASP A 345 4.45 -32.63 0.10
C ASP A 345 3.52 -32.26 -1.06
N GLN A 346 2.35 -31.69 -0.78
CA GLN A 346 1.43 -31.17 -1.77
C GLN A 346 1.87 -29.79 -2.29
N ASP A 347 1.93 -29.66 -3.61
CA ASP A 347 2.01 -28.37 -4.30
C ASP A 347 0.71 -27.61 -4.09
N ILE A 348 0.79 -26.39 -3.58
CA ILE A 348 -0.37 -25.56 -3.26
C ILE A 348 -0.32 -24.17 -3.91
N LEU A 349 -1.51 -23.70 -4.25
CA LEU A 349 -1.79 -22.35 -4.70
C LEU A 349 -2.81 -21.71 -3.74
N VAL A 350 -2.38 -20.71 -2.98
CA VAL A 350 -3.27 -19.99 -2.06
C VAL A 350 -3.86 -18.77 -2.75
N GLU A 351 -5.18 -18.77 -2.91
CA GLU A 351 -5.95 -17.65 -3.43
C GLU A 351 -6.31 -16.68 -2.30
N LEU A 352 -6.04 -15.39 -2.52
CA LEU A 352 -6.29 -14.29 -1.59
C LEU A 352 -6.96 -13.15 -2.35
N ASP A 353 -7.88 -12.42 -1.73
CA ASP A 353 -8.46 -11.22 -2.33
C ASP A 353 -7.69 -9.92 -2.06
N ASN A 354 -6.65 -10.01 -1.25
CA ASN A 354 -5.79 -8.91 -0.84
C ASN A 354 -4.47 -8.86 -1.62
N GLU A 355 -4.43 -8.05 -2.67
CA GLU A 355 -3.27 -7.87 -3.56
C GLU A 355 -1.98 -7.52 -2.78
N SER A 356 -2.09 -6.64 -1.78
CA SER A 356 -0.94 -6.21 -0.96
C SER A 356 -0.31 -7.35 -0.17
N VAL A 357 -1.12 -8.31 0.30
CA VAL A 357 -0.63 -9.50 1.00
C VAL A 357 0.10 -10.43 0.04
N VAL A 358 -0.43 -10.62 -1.18
CA VAL A 358 0.22 -11.42 -2.23
C VAL A 358 1.57 -10.83 -2.64
N ASP A 359 1.63 -9.52 -2.86
CA ASP A 359 2.86 -8.81 -3.20
C ASP A 359 3.92 -8.93 -2.08
N GLN A 360 3.49 -8.79 -0.83
CA GLN A 360 4.38 -8.96 0.32
C GLN A 360 4.83 -10.41 0.49
N TYR A 361 3.97 -11.39 0.22
CA TYR A 361 4.35 -12.80 0.20
C TYR A 361 5.45 -13.07 -0.82
N GLN A 362 5.28 -12.58 -2.05
CA GLN A 362 6.30 -12.72 -3.09
C GLN A 362 7.64 -12.14 -2.63
N GLN A 363 7.63 -10.94 -2.06
CA GLN A 363 8.86 -10.25 -1.67
C GLN A 363 9.52 -10.77 -0.39
N LEU A 364 8.73 -11.14 0.63
CA LEU A 364 9.22 -11.42 1.99
C LEU A 364 9.31 -12.91 2.32
N VAL A 365 8.61 -13.75 1.54
CA VAL A 365 8.61 -15.21 1.67
C VAL A 365 9.28 -15.86 0.47
N LYS A 366 8.74 -15.70 -0.75
CA LYS A 366 9.27 -16.39 -1.94
C LYS A 366 10.67 -15.89 -2.33
N ASP A 367 10.82 -14.57 -2.48
CA ASP A 367 12.05 -13.90 -2.93
C ASP A 367 12.80 -13.27 -1.75
N ARG A 368 12.70 -13.88 -0.56
CA ARG A 368 13.24 -13.31 0.69
C ARG A 368 14.75 -13.05 0.64
N ARG A 369 15.49 -13.79 -0.19
CA ARG A 369 16.94 -13.61 -0.38
C ARG A 369 17.27 -12.30 -1.08
N ASP A 370 16.39 -11.85 -1.98
CA ASP A 370 16.55 -10.60 -2.74
C ASP A 370 16.02 -9.39 -1.97
N ALA A 371 15.17 -9.62 -0.96
CA ALA A 371 14.69 -8.56 -0.07
C ALA A 371 15.79 -8.07 0.89
N LEU A 372 16.05 -6.76 0.84
CA LEU A 372 16.96 -6.07 1.77
C LEU A 372 16.62 -6.38 3.24
N PRO A 373 17.61 -6.58 4.13
CA PRO A 373 17.39 -6.83 5.55
C PRO A 373 16.45 -5.83 6.22
N ARG A 374 16.59 -4.54 5.88
CA ARG A 374 15.72 -3.47 6.38
C ARG A 374 14.26 -3.67 5.99
N LYS A 375 14.00 -4.13 4.76
CA LYS A 375 12.64 -4.41 4.29
C LYS A 375 12.04 -5.53 5.13
N ARG A 376 12.76 -6.65 5.29
CA ARG A 376 12.32 -7.81 6.11
C ARG A 376 12.01 -7.45 7.57
N LEU A 377 12.84 -6.61 8.20
CA LEU A 377 12.69 -6.27 9.62
C LEU A 377 11.71 -5.11 9.90
N ARG A 378 11.42 -4.26 8.91
CA ARG A 378 10.52 -3.10 9.08
C ARG A 378 9.16 -3.27 8.41
N SER A 379 8.91 -4.37 7.71
CA SER A 379 7.57 -4.70 7.25
C SER A 379 6.60 -4.83 8.43
N ASN A 380 5.37 -4.39 8.23
CA ASN A 380 4.29 -4.69 9.17
C ASN A 380 4.20 -6.21 9.34
N HIS A 381 4.01 -6.67 10.57
CA HIS A 381 3.95 -8.10 10.91
C HIS A 381 5.19 -8.91 10.49
N ALA A 382 6.39 -8.32 10.51
CA ALA A 382 7.66 -8.98 10.18
C ALA A 382 7.86 -10.37 10.84
N GLY A 383 7.40 -10.54 12.07
CA GLY A 383 7.43 -11.84 12.76
C GLY A 383 6.59 -12.91 12.07
N LEU A 384 5.36 -12.59 11.64
CA LEU A 384 4.50 -13.53 10.90
C LEU A 384 5.11 -13.88 9.54
N TRP A 385 5.69 -12.90 8.84
CA TRP A 385 6.42 -13.16 7.60
C TRP A 385 7.66 -14.04 7.79
N ALA A 386 8.34 -13.95 8.93
CA ALA A 386 9.44 -14.84 9.28
C ALA A 386 8.96 -16.28 9.52
N VAL A 387 7.85 -16.45 10.25
CA VAL A 387 7.22 -17.76 10.47
C VAL A 387 6.77 -18.38 9.15
N MET A 388 6.04 -17.64 8.31
CA MET A 388 5.59 -18.14 7.00
C MET A 388 6.76 -18.58 6.12
N HIS A 389 7.84 -17.79 6.06
CA HIS A 389 9.02 -18.17 5.30
C HIS A 389 9.63 -19.48 5.80
N GLN A 390 9.74 -19.65 7.13
CA GLN A 390 10.25 -20.90 7.68
C GLN A 390 9.35 -22.08 7.32
N VAL A 391 8.03 -21.94 7.51
CA VAL A 391 7.06 -22.99 7.16
C VAL A 391 7.13 -23.35 5.68
N VAL A 392 7.23 -22.37 4.78
CA VAL A 392 7.36 -22.62 3.33
C VAL A 392 8.69 -23.29 2.98
N GLN A 393 9.80 -22.96 3.66
CA GLN A 393 11.08 -23.62 3.45
C GLN A 393 11.10 -25.08 3.95
N ASP A 394 10.34 -25.36 5.01
CA ASP A 394 10.27 -26.71 5.62
C ASP A 394 9.32 -27.65 4.86
N ARG A 395 8.50 -27.13 3.93
CA ARG A 395 7.63 -27.92 3.05
C ARG A 395 8.43 -28.48 1.88
N THR A 396 8.10 -29.71 1.48
CA THR A 396 8.66 -30.35 0.28
C THR A 396 7.86 -29.99 -0.98
N GLY A 397 6.55 -29.75 -0.83
CA GLY A 397 5.70 -29.22 -1.89
C GLY A 397 5.88 -27.71 -2.08
N SER A 398 5.74 -27.24 -3.32
CA SER A 398 5.80 -25.83 -3.67
C SER A 398 4.60 -25.06 -3.12
N THR A 399 4.82 -23.79 -2.76
CA THR A 399 3.77 -22.91 -2.23
C THR A 399 3.75 -21.60 -3.01
N ALA A 400 2.64 -21.35 -3.70
CA ALA A 400 2.39 -20.10 -4.42
C ALA A 400 1.21 -19.35 -3.80
N ALA A 401 1.19 -18.03 -3.98
CA ALA A 401 0.04 -17.19 -3.64
C ALA A 401 -0.40 -16.43 -4.88
N GLN A 402 -1.71 -16.38 -5.12
CA GLN A 402 -2.31 -15.67 -6.25
C GLN A 402 -3.39 -14.72 -5.75
N TRP A 403 -3.35 -13.50 -6.30
CA TRP A 403 -4.41 -12.54 -6.08
C TRP A 403 -5.62 -12.88 -6.94
N VAL A 404 -6.78 -12.91 -6.30
CA VAL A 404 -8.08 -13.05 -6.93
C VAL A 404 -8.84 -11.76 -6.66
N ARG A 405 -9.60 -11.26 -7.63
CA ARG A 405 -10.34 -10.03 -7.44
C ARG A 405 -11.47 -10.25 -6.42
N GLY A 406 -11.49 -9.47 -5.34
CA GLY A 406 -12.63 -9.46 -4.41
C GLY A 406 -13.96 -9.23 -5.15
N HIS A 407 -14.99 -9.99 -4.78
CA HIS A 407 -16.32 -10.01 -5.41
C HIS A 407 -16.39 -10.58 -6.84
N SER A 408 -15.42 -11.38 -7.30
CA SER A 408 -15.41 -11.93 -8.67
C SER A 408 -16.17 -13.26 -8.85
N ASP A 409 -17.24 -13.52 -8.10
CA ASP A 409 -17.97 -14.80 -8.11
C ASP A 409 -17.08 -16.06 -7.91
N ASN A 410 -15.86 -15.91 -7.36
CA ASN A 410 -15.01 -17.05 -7.00
C ASN A 410 -15.62 -17.76 -5.78
N ALA A 411 -16.14 -18.97 -6.00
CA ALA A 411 -16.81 -19.77 -4.98
C ALA A 411 -15.91 -20.07 -3.77
N GLY A 412 -14.60 -20.26 -3.98
CA GLY A 412 -13.63 -20.54 -2.92
C GLY A 412 -13.43 -19.32 -2.03
N ASN A 413 -13.22 -18.14 -2.63
CA ASN A 413 -13.09 -16.89 -1.88
C ASN A 413 -14.38 -16.55 -1.11
N ILE A 414 -15.55 -16.71 -1.73
CA ILE A 414 -16.85 -16.51 -1.07
C ILE A 414 -17.00 -17.46 0.13
N MET A 415 -16.53 -18.70 0.01
CA MET A 415 -16.58 -19.63 1.13
C MET A 415 -15.61 -19.24 2.23
N ALA A 416 -14.37 -18.85 1.88
CA ALA A 416 -13.37 -18.39 2.84
C ALA A 416 -13.85 -17.16 3.64
N ASP A 417 -14.43 -16.15 2.98
CA ASP A 417 -15.05 -14.98 3.63
C ASP A 417 -16.17 -15.39 4.59
N ARG A 418 -17.10 -16.24 4.12
CA ARG A 418 -18.22 -16.72 4.95
C ARG A 418 -17.74 -17.46 6.19
N VAL A 419 -16.67 -18.24 6.06
CA VAL A 419 -16.06 -19.00 7.14
C VAL A 419 -15.35 -18.05 8.12
N ALA A 420 -14.54 -17.11 7.62
CA ALA A 420 -13.86 -16.09 8.43
C ALA A 420 -14.86 -15.20 9.20
N THR A 421 -15.88 -14.70 8.51
CA THR A 421 -16.93 -13.87 9.10
C THR A 421 -17.75 -14.63 10.15
N ARG A 422 -18.02 -15.91 9.93
CA ARG A 422 -18.69 -16.76 10.94
C ARG A 422 -17.82 -16.94 12.18
N ALA A 423 -16.54 -17.25 12.01
CA ALA A 423 -15.59 -17.37 13.12
C ALA A 423 -15.45 -16.06 13.91
N ALA A 424 -15.46 -14.91 13.22
CA ALA A 424 -15.43 -13.60 13.87
C ALA A 424 -16.68 -13.32 14.71
N ARG A 425 -17.87 -13.72 14.23
CA ARG A 425 -19.16 -13.50 14.89
C ARG A 425 -19.46 -14.49 16.01
N HIS A 426 -18.82 -15.66 16.01
CA HIS A 426 -19.13 -16.71 16.99
C HIS A 426 -18.63 -16.30 18.38
N ASP A 427 -19.55 -16.14 19.32
CA ASP A 427 -19.35 -15.56 20.66
C ASP A 427 -18.79 -16.58 21.67
N THR A 428 -17.74 -17.32 21.28
CA THR A 428 -17.05 -18.21 22.21
C THR A 428 -16.05 -17.41 23.04
N MET A 429 -16.61 -16.84 24.10
CA MET A 429 -16.00 -16.13 25.23
C MET A 429 -15.52 -14.68 24.98
N PRO A 430 -15.91 -13.75 25.89
CA PRO A 430 -15.35 -12.41 25.93
C PRO A 430 -13.87 -12.46 26.27
N TRP A 431 -13.14 -11.48 25.74
CA TRP A 431 -11.72 -11.25 25.98
C TRP A 431 -11.47 -11.01 27.48
N THR A 432 -10.70 -11.89 28.13
CA THR A 432 -10.04 -11.62 29.42
C THR A 432 -8.55 -11.85 29.29
#